data_AF-A0A150WV90-F1
#
_entry.id   AF-A0A150WV90-F1
#
_cell.length_a   1.000
_cell.length_b   1.000
_cell.length_c   1.000
_cell.angle_alpha   90.00
_cell.angle_beta   90.00
_cell.angle_gamma   90.00
#
_symmetry.space_group_name_H-M   'P 1'
#
loop_
_entity.id
_entity.type
_entity.pdbx_description
1 polymer ?
#
loop_
_entity_poly.entity_id
_entity_poly.type
_entity_poly.pdbx_seq_one_letter_code
_entity_poly.pdbx_strand_id
1 'polypeptide(L)'
;MKSQKTKIFTLAITGLVLTQMYQNCGQMGMGGFETLDMASMNLSMGMEGATDQSHPAQKEVLLPTQKTLVVNREYVADLMREIFTSSATPVPNLEALINQWIINRGAQYGLGCNPYGSYSGRDCGGDISNSNLPITTDDNTVRESFRVQFCENVLGMDQGVNAILEKLTNRATAPTADTIRQVYALFYRGDEASELIVNSLLDLDRALLAKNETPLERWRALALQVCESPGWQLQ
;
A
#
# COMPACT_ATOMS: atom_id res chain seq x y z
N MET A 1 -51.18 5.36 21.39
CA MET A 1 -50.66 5.38 19.99
C MET A 1 -49.84 6.65 19.70
N LYS A 2 -48.68 6.86 20.35
CA LYS A 2 -47.84 8.07 20.17
C LYS A 2 -46.33 7.80 19.97
N SER A 3 -45.90 6.55 19.80
CA SER A 3 -44.46 6.19 19.80
C SER A 3 -43.87 5.84 18.42
N GLN A 4 -44.68 5.67 17.38
CA GLN A 4 -44.20 5.16 16.08
C GLN A 4 -43.85 6.25 15.06
N LYS A 5 -44.37 7.48 15.22
CA LYS A 5 -44.13 8.58 14.26
C LYS A 5 -42.76 9.26 14.44
N THR A 6 -42.17 9.17 15.63
CA THR A 6 -40.89 9.85 15.92
C THR A 6 -39.68 9.11 15.38
N LYS A 7 -39.74 7.78 15.23
CA LYS A 7 -38.61 6.97 14.75
C LYS A 7 -38.40 7.03 13.23
N ILE A 8 -39.45 7.34 12.46
CA ILE A 8 -39.37 7.44 11.00
C ILE A 8 -38.76 8.79 10.57
N PHE A 9 -39.00 9.85 11.34
CA PHE A 9 -38.47 11.18 11.04
C PHE A 9 -36.96 11.30 11.27
N THR A 10 -36.41 10.59 12.27
CA THR A 10 -34.97 10.60 12.55
C THR A 10 -34.16 9.81 11.53
N LEU A 11 -34.74 8.76 10.94
CA LEU A 11 -34.11 7.94 9.88
C LEU A 11 -34.08 8.64 8.52
N ALA A 12 -35.04 9.53 8.24
CA ALA A 12 -35.07 10.31 7.00
C ALA A 12 -34.00 11.43 6.98
N ILE A 13 -33.65 11.98 8.15
CA ILE A 13 -32.67 13.08 8.24
C ILE A 13 -31.23 12.55 8.20
N THR A 14 -30.97 11.35 8.72
CA THR A 14 -29.63 10.72 8.62
C THR A 14 -29.32 10.20 7.22
N GLY A 15 -30.34 9.79 6.43
CA GLY A 15 -30.16 9.41 5.03
C GLY A 15 -29.83 10.57 4.08
N LEU A 16 -30.20 11.81 4.44
CA LEU A 16 -30.01 13.00 3.59
C LEU A 16 -28.67 13.71 3.80
N VAL A 17 -27.96 13.40 4.90
CA VAL A 17 -26.61 13.96 5.17
C VAL A 17 -25.52 13.09 4.53
N LEU A 18 -25.76 11.78 4.35
CA LEU A 18 -24.79 10.86 3.73
C LEU A 18 -24.71 10.96 2.20
N THR A 19 -25.73 11.51 1.52
CA THR A 19 -25.68 11.73 0.06
C THR A 19 -25.02 13.05 -0.33
N GLN A 20 -24.88 14.01 0.60
CA GLN A 20 -24.24 15.31 0.36
C GLN A 20 -22.71 15.25 0.43
N MET A 21 -22.12 14.21 1.05
CA MET A 21 -20.66 14.04 1.10
C MET A 21 -20.06 13.31 -0.11
N TYR A 22 -20.89 12.77 -1.01
CA TYR A 22 -20.45 12.14 -2.27
C TYR A 22 -20.54 13.06 -3.50
N GLN A 23 -21.07 14.28 -3.37
CA GLN A 23 -21.25 15.18 -4.52
C GLN A 23 -20.06 16.12 -4.81
N ASN A 24 -19.07 16.24 -3.92
CA ASN A 24 -17.89 17.10 -4.15
C ASN A 24 -16.68 16.41 -4.81
N CYS A 25 -16.79 15.14 -5.20
CA CYS A 25 -15.81 14.48 -6.08
C CYS A 25 -16.37 14.17 -7.49
N GLY A 26 -17.59 14.64 -7.80
CA GLY A 26 -18.25 14.42 -9.10
C GLY A 26 -18.41 15.68 -9.96
N GLN A 27 -17.99 16.86 -9.49
CA GLN A 27 -18.25 18.14 -10.15
C GLN A 27 -17.01 18.76 -10.81
N MET A 28 -16.24 17.94 -11.53
CA MET A 28 -15.36 18.38 -12.64
C MET A 28 -15.25 17.26 -13.71
N GLY A 29 -16.36 16.62 -14.08
CA GLY A 29 -16.32 15.48 -15.00
C GLY A 29 -17.47 15.36 -15.99
N MET A 30 -18.33 16.36 -16.16
CA MET A 30 -19.45 16.32 -17.10
C MET A 30 -19.57 17.67 -17.83
N GLY A 31 -18.73 17.85 -18.84
CA GLY A 31 -18.77 19.02 -19.71
C GLY A 31 -17.46 19.21 -20.49
N GLY A 32 -17.19 18.34 -21.48
CA GLY A 32 -16.17 18.61 -22.50
C GLY A 32 -15.05 17.57 -22.63
N PHE A 33 -15.38 16.29 -22.83
CA PHE A 33 -14.40 15.25 -23.18
C PHE A 33 -14.31 15.01 -24.72
N GLU A 34 -14.63 16.00 -25.56
CA GLU A 34 -14.57 15.80 -27.03
C GLU A 34 -13.99 16.97 -27.84
N THR A 35 -13.29 17.96 -27.25
CA THR A 35 -12.75 19.09 -28.06
C THR A 35 -11.32 19.53 -27.75
N LEU A 36 -10.51 18.74 -27.06
CA LEU A 36 -9.09 19.09 -26.79
C LEU A 36 -8.08 18.55 -27.81
N ASP A 37 -8.49 17.77 -28.81
CA ASP A 37 -7.56 17.14 -29.77
C ASP A 37 -7.26 17.99 -31.03
N MET A 38 -7.67 19.27 -31.05
CA MET A 38 -7.37 20.17 -32.18
C MET A 38 -6.77 21.53 -31.79
N ALA A 39 -6.52 21.79 -30.50
CA ALA A 39 -5.86 23.02 -30.05
C ALA A 39 -4.34 22.89 -29.89
N SER A 40 -3.79 21.68 -29.97
CA SER A 40 -2.34 21.41 -29.80
C SER A 40 -1.52 21.55 -31.09
N MET A 41 -2.15 21.79 -32.26
CA MET A 41 -1.42 21.89 -33.54
C MET A 41 -1.11 23.31 -34.03
N ASN A 42 -1.35 24.37 -33.25
CA ASN A 42 -1.08 25.73 -33.76
C ASN A 42 -0.71 26.79 -32.72
N LEU A 43 0.24 26.50 -31.83
CA LEU A 43 0.94 27.55 -31.08
C LEU A 43 2.32 27.78 -31.69
N SER A 44 2.28 28.59 -32.76
CA SER A 44 3.35 29.42 -33.31
C SER A 44 4.48 29.69 -32.31
N MET A 45 5.69 29.25 -32.67
CA MET A 45 6.95 29.71 -32.08
C MET A 45 7.02 31.24 -32.11
N GLY A 46 6.78 31.87 -30.96
CA GLY A 46 7.00 33.29 -30.73
C GLY A 46 8.42 33.52 -30.21
N MET A 47 9.18 34.31 -30.96
CA MET A 47 10.55 34.75 -30.71
C MET A 47 10.80 35.41 -29.34
N GLU A 48 12.04 35.20 -28.88
CA GLU A 48 12.94 36.13 -28.18
C GLU A 48 12.37 36.98 -27.03
N GLY A 49 12.74 36.59 -25.81
CA GLY A 49 12.63 37.46 -24.64
C GLY A 49 12.99 36.73 -23.37
N ALA A 50 14.20 36.99 -22.88
CA ALA A 50 14.77 36.39 -21.67
C ALA A 50 13.89 36.57 -20.42
N THR A 51 13.42 35.47 -19.84
CA THR A 51 13.32 35.29 -18.40
C THR A 51 13.45 33.81 -18.05
N ASP A 52 14.53 33.52 -17.34
CA ASP A 52 14.91 32.26 -16.73
C ASP A 52 13.93 31.87 -15.61
N GLN A 53 12.85 31.18 -15.98
CA GLN A 53 12.01 30.42 -15.05
C GLN A 53 11.54 29.14 -15.74
N SER A 54 12.45 28.19 -15.93
CA SER A 54 12.05 26.86 -16.36
C SER A 54 11.23 26.20 -15.25
N HIS A 55 9.92 26.14 -15.42
CA HIS A 55 9.04 25.30 -14.63
C HIS A 55 9.61 23.86 -14.60
N PRO A 56 9.60 23.11 -13.48
CA PRO A 56 10.16 21.76 -13.41
C PRO A 56 9.56 20.75 -14.43
N ALA A 57 8.47 21.13 -15.12
CA ALA A 57 7.92 20.40 -16.26
C ALA A 57 8.69 20.59 -17.60
N GLN A 58 9.61 21.55 -17.69
CA GLN A 58 10.45 21.81 -18.87
C GLN A 58 11.78 21.03 -18.82
N LYS A 59 12.11 20.41 -17.68
CA LYS A 59 13.19 19.43 -17.64
C LYS A 59 12.62 18.18 -18.32
N GLU A 60 13.15 17.82 -19.50
CA GLU A 60 12.90 16.50 -20.09
C GLU A 60 13.14 15.47 -19.00
N VAL A 61 12.05 14.94 -18.44
CA VAL A 61 12.11 13.79 -17.57
C VAL A 61 12.52 12.67 -18.50
N LEU A 62 13.81 12.31 -18.47
CA LEU A 62 14.26 11.03 -18.99
C LEU A 62 13.51 9.97 -18.19
N LEU A 63 12.36 9.56 -18.72
CA LEU A 63 11.61 8.44 -18.20
C LEU A 63 12.56 7.25 -18.28
N PRO A 64 12.81 6.54 -17.17
CA PRO A 64 13.59 5.31 -17.21
C PRO A 64 12.97 4.40 -18.27
N THR A 65 13.74 4.08 -19.32
CA THR A 65 13.31 3.13 -20.37
C THR A 65 13.36 1.69 -19.86
N GLN A 66 14.00 1.48 -18.72
CA GLN A 66 14.12 0.21 -18.04
C GLN A 66 12.92 0.04 -17.10
N LYS A 67 12.08 -0.95 -17.41
CA LYS A 67 10.97 -1.35 -16.55
C LYS A 67 11.54 -1.91 -15.25
N THR A 68 11.17 -1.32 -14.12
CA THR A 68 11.51 -1.87 -12.81
C THR A 68 10.82 -3.21 -12.66
N LEU A 69 11.62 -4.28 -12.61
CA LEU A 69 11.10 -5.61 -12.36
C LEU A 69 10.83 -5.74 -10.87
N VAL A 70 9.74 -6.42 -10.55
CA VAL A 70 9.29 -6.53 -9.18
C VAL A 70 9.12 -8.00 -8.81
N VAL A 71 9.46 -8.33 -7.57
CA VAL A 71 9.35 -9.69 -7.02
C VAL A 71 7.95 -10.27 -7.22
N ASN A 72 7.90 -11.60 -7.38
CA ASN A 72 6.68 -12.33 -7.67
C ASN A 72 5.81 -12.59 -6.42
N ARG A 73 4.59 -13.09 -6.61
CA ARG A 73 3.65 -13.35 -5.49
C ARG A 73 4.14 -14.37 -4.47
N GLU A 74 4.91 -15.38 -4.88
CA GLU A 74 5.42 -16.41 -3.95
C GLU A 74 6.46 -15.78 -3.03
N TYR A 75 7.40 -15.01 -3.59
CA TYR A 75 8.38 -14.26 -2.81
C TYR A 75 7.69 -13.31 -1.81
N VAL A 76 6.69 -12.55 -2.26
CA VAL A 76 5.94 -11.63 -1.39
C VAL A 76 5.21 -12.41 -0.29
N ALA A 77 4.55 -13.52 -0.64
CA ALA A 77 3.82 -14.35 0.32
C ALA A 77 4.76 -14.97 1.36
N ASP A 78 5.92 -15.49 0.94
CA ASP A 78 6.91 -16.09 1.83
C ASP A 78 7.53 -15.05 2.76
N LEU A 79 7.87 -13.87 2.25
CA LEU A 79 8.35 -12.76 3.06
C LEU A 79 7.31 -12.36 4.13
N MET A 80 6.06 -12.16 3.72
CA MET A 80 4.99 -11.78 4.66
C MET A 80 4.70 -12.87 5.68
N ARG A 81 4.75 -14.15 5.26
CA ARG A 81 4.62 -15.30 6.15
C ARG A 81 5.76 -15.33 7.17
N GLU A 82 7.00 -15.11 6.74
CA GLU A 82 8.17 -15.10 7.64
C GLU A 82 8.08 -13.99 8.69
N ILE A 83 7.70 -12.78 8.26
CA ILE A 83 7.59 -11.60 9.12
C ILE A 83 6.46 -11.77 10.15
N PHE A 84 5.28 -12.19 9.69
CA PHE A 84 4.06 -12.16 10.51
C PHE A 84 3.71 -13.50 11.18
N THR A 85 4.47 -14.57 10.91
CA THR A 85 4.35 -15.80 11.69
C THR A 85 5.00 -15.61 13.07
N SER A 86 4.16 -15.70 14.10
CA SER A 86 4.51 -15.63 15.52
C SER A 86 4.23 -16.96 16.21
N SER A 87 5.16 -17.39 17.06
CA SER A 87 5.00 -18.60 17.88
C SER A 87 4.23 -18.33 19.17
N ALA A 88 4.26 -17.09 19.66
CA ALA A 88 3.64 -16.69 20.92
C ALA A 88 2.21 -16.16 20.74
N THR A 89 1.98 -15.31 19.73
CA THR A 89 0.69 -14.67 19.46
C THR A 89 0.36 -14.75 17.97
N PRO A 90 -0.22 -15.86 17.50
CA PRO A 90 -0.51 -16.06 16.09
C PRO A 90 -1.44 -14.98 15.54
N VAL A 91 -1.12 -14.46 14.35
CA VAL A 91 -1.99 -13.54 13.61
C VAL A 91 -3.22 -14.32 13.13
N PRO A 92 -4.44 -13.93 13.53
CA PRO A 92 -5.65 -14.61 13.09
C PRO A 92 -5.76 -14.64 11.56
N ASN A 93 -6.05 -15.81 11.00
CA ASN A 93 -6.26 -16.00 9.57
C ASN A 93 -5.13 -15.48 8.66
N LEU A 94 -3.87 -15.48 9.12
CA LEU A 94 -2.73 -14.99 8.35
C LEU A 94 -2.67 -15.57 6.93
N GLU A 95 -2.76 -16.89 6.80
CA GLU A 95 -2.77 -17.54 5.48
C GLU A 95 -3.97 -17.13 4.61
N ALA A 96 -5.13 -16.84 5.20
CA ALA A 96 -6.26 -16.37 4.44
C ALA A 96 -6.02 -14.94 3.91
N LEU A 97 -5.41 -14.07 4.71
CA LEU A 97 -5.01 -12.72 4.30
C LEU A 97 -3.94 -12.75 3.19
N ILE A 98 -2.93 -13.60 3.34
CA ILE A 98 -1.90 -13.82 2.31
C ILE A 98 -2.56 -14.30 1.01
N ASN A 99 -3.47 -15.26 1.11
CA ASN A 99 -4.17 -15.77 -0.07
C ASN A 99 -5.03 -14.70 -0.73
N GLN A 100 -5.78 -13.94 0.06
CA GLN A 100 -6.71 -12.91 -0.43
C GLN A 100 -5.99 -11.75 -1.13
N TRP A 101 -4.88 -11.28 -0.56
CA TRP A 101 -4.22 -10.05 -1.01
C TRP A 101 -2.98 -10.29 -1.88
N ILE A 102 -2.39 -11.49 -1.84
CA ILE A 102 -1.13 -11.78 -2.55
C ILE A 102 -1.29 -12.95 -3.51
N ILE A 103 -1.51 -14.18 -3.02
CA ILE A 103 -1.47 -15.39 -3.87
C ILE A 103 -2.54 -15.35 -4.96
N ASN A 104 -3.77 -14.97 -4.63
CA ASN A 104 -4.88 -14.93 -5.60
C ASN A 104 -4.83 -13.69 -6.51
N ARG A 105 -3.75 -12.90 -6.45
CA ARG A 105 -3.52 -11.68 -7.25
C ARG A 105 -2.39 -11.88 -8.26
N GLY A 106 -2.33 -13.08 -8.85
CA GLY A 106 -1.30 -13.44 -9.83
C GLY A 106 -1.17 -12.44 -10.98
N ALA A 107 -2.28 -11.93 -11.52
CA ALA A 107 -2.22 -10.94 -12.60
C ALA A 107 -1.48 -9.64 -12.23
N GLN A 108 -1.44 -9.27 -10.94
CA GLN A 108 -0.78 -8.06 -10.45
C GLN A 108 0.67 -8.32 -10.01
N TYR A 109 0.94 -9.49 -9.45
CA TYR A 109 2.23 -9.85 -8.87
C TYR A 109 3.09 -10.74 -9.78
N GLY A 110 2.54 -11.28 -10.86
CA GLY A 110 3.21 -12.26 -11.70
C GLY A 110 3.19 -13.67 -11.12
N LEU A 111 3.95 -14.53 -11.81
CA LEU A 111 4.04 -15.97 -11.63
C LEU A 111 2.69 -16.66 -11.84
N GLY A 112 2.56 -17.33 -12.99
CA GLY A 112 1.37 -18.11 -13.32
C GLY A 112 0.95 -19.08 -12.22
N CYS A 113 -0.34 -19.33 -12.11
CA CYS A 113 -0.87 -20.35 -11.20
C CYS A 113 -0.82 -21.75 -11.81
N ASN A 114 -0.76 -22.75 -10.94
CA ASN A 114 -0.98 -24.12 -11.35
C ASN A 114 -2.48 -24.45 -11.21
N PRO A 115 -3.27 -24.50 -12.31
CA PRO A 115 -4.70 -24.81 -12.23
C PRO A 115 -4.97 -26.25 -11.78
N TYR A 116 -3.94 -27.10 -11.74
CA TYR A 116 -4.00 -28.49 -11.31
C TYR A 116 -3.34 -28.73 -9.94
N GLY A 117 -2.72 -27.71 -9.34
CA GLY A 117 -1.97 -27.82 -8.08
C GLY A 117 -2.87 -27.87 -6.86
N SER A 118 -3.90 -27.03 -6.84
CA SER A 118 -5.08 -27.19 -6.00
C SER A 118 -6.24 -27.60 -6.91
N TYR A 119 -6.91 -28.71 -6.62
CA TYR A 119 -8.07 -29.23 -7.38
C TYR A 119 -9.26 -28.23 -7.52
N SER A 120 -9.11 -27.00 -7.07
CA SER A 120 -10.14 -25.94 -7.03
C SER A 120 -9.81 -24.72 -7.90
N GLY A 121 -8.63 -24.63 -8.53
CA GLY A 121 -8.22 -23.42 -9.27
C GLY A 121 -8.12 -22.17 -8.39
N ARG A 122 -8.09 -22.36 -7.06
CA ARG A 122 -8.08 -21.27 -6.08
C ARG A 122 -6.81 -20.44 -6.20
N ASP A 123 -5.68 -21.08 -6.47
CA ASP A 123 -4.38 -20.43 -6.64
C ASP A 123 -4.34 -19.52 -7.88
N CYS A 124 -5.34 -19.61 -8.74
CA CYS A 124 -5.54 -18.75 -9.91
C CYS A 124 -6.47 -17.56 -9.62
N GLY A 125 -6.91 -17.38 -8.37
CA GLY A 125 -7.90 -16.37 -8.02
C GLY A 125 -9.27 -16.61 -8.64
N GLY A 126 -9.56 -17.84 -9.07
CA GLY A 126 -10.81 -18.20 -9.74
C GLY A 126 -10.82 -17.99 -11.26
N ASP A 127 -9.69 -17.57 -11.87
CA ASP A 127 -9.57 -17.42 -13.32
C ASP A 127 -8.36 -18.19 -13.88
N ILE A 128 -8.63 -19.22 -14.68
CA ILE A 128 -7.60 -20.06 -15.31
C ILE A 128 -6.70 -19.29 -16.30
N SER A 129 -7.12 -18.12 -16.77
CA SER A 129 -6.27 -17.25 -17.60
C SER A 129 -4.98 -16.84 -16.88
N ASN A 130 -5.00 -16.81 -15.54
CA ASN A 130 -3.84 -16.53 -14.70
C ASN A 130 -2.82 -17.68 -14.64
N SER A 131 -3.04 -18.80 -15.33
CA SER A 131 -2.10 -19.92 -15.37
C SER A 131 -0.83 -19.63 -16.15
N ASN A 132 -0.91 -18.73 -17.13
CA ASN A 132 0.21 -18.41 -18.04
C ASN A 132 0.67 -16.96 -17.89
N LEU A 133 1.05 -16.57 -16.66
CA LEU A 133 1.59 -15.24 -16.38
C LEU A 133 3.13 -15.26 -16.35
N PRO A 134 3.79 -14.16 -16.77
CA PRO A 134 5.23 -14.02 -16.65
C PRO A 134 5.65 -14.10 -15.17
N ILE A 135 6.86 -14.60 -14.92
CA ILE A 135 7.39 -14.77 -13.55
C ILE A 135 7.44 -13.43 -12.81
N THR A 136 7.85 -12.37 -13.50
CA THR A 136 7.90 -11.00 -12.98
C THR A 136 6.87 -10.13 -13.67
N THR A 137 6.34 -9.15 -12.95
CA THR A 137 5.48 -8.10 -13.52
C THR A 137 6.06 -6.73 -13.26
N ASP A 138 5.62 -5.77 -14.06
CA ASP A 138 5.90 -4.36 -13.84
C ASP A 138 5.19 -3.88 -12.56
N ASP A 139 5.79 -2.91 -11.88
CA ASP A 139 5.13 -2.23 -10.78
C ASP A 139 3.86 -1.54 -11.27
N ASN A 140 2.78 -1.63 -10.49
CA ASN A 140 1.49 -1.05 -10.84
C ASN A 140 0.67 -0.69 -9.61
N THR A 141 -0.15 0.35 -9.72
CA THR A 141 -0.95 0.88 -8.61
C THR A 141 -1.90 -0.14 -7.97
N VAL A 142 -2.34 -1.15 -8.71
CA VAL A 142 -3.25 -2.19 -8.19
C VAL A 142 -2.50 -3.14 -7.26
N ARG A 143 -1.29 -3.56 -7.64
CA ARG A 143 -0.37 -4.33 -6.77
C ARG A 143 -0.14 -3.59 -5.45
N GLU A 144 0.20 -2.31 -5.55
CA GLU A 144 0.46 -1.44 -4.40
C GLU A 144 -0.75 -1.38 -3.46
N SER A 145 -1.96 -1.22 -4.01
CA SER A 145 -3.19 -1.22 -3.22
C SER A 145 -3.40 -2.52 -2.45
N PHE A 146 -3.08 -3.67 -3.04
CA PHE A 146 -3.22 -4.96 -2.35
C PHE A 146 -2.17 -5.15 -1.26
N ARG A 147 -0.94 -4.65 -1.46
CA ARG A 147 0.06 -4.63 -0.40
C ARG A 147 -0.41 -3.79 0.78
N VAL A 148 -0.86 -2.56 0.52
CA VAL A 148 -1.39 -1.66 1.56
C VAL A 148 -2.52 -2.35 2.31
N GLN A 149 -3.49 -2.93 1.61
CA GLN A 149 -4.57 -3.69 2.24
C GLN A 149 -4.06 -4.85 3.11
N PHE A 150 -3.06 -5.60 2.66
CA PHE A 150 -2.45 -6.66 3.47
C PHE A 150 -1.83 -6.08 4.76
N CYS A 151 -0.99 -5.05 4.62
CA CYS A 151 -0.29 -4.41 5.73
C CYS A 151 -1.29 -3.84 6.76
N GLU A 152 -2.30 -3.09 6.31
CA GLU A 152 -3.35 -2.53 7.17
C GLU A 152 -4.13 -3.61 7.92
N ASN A 153 -4.51 -4.70 7.24
CA ASN A 153 -5.26 -5.78 7.87
C ASN A 153 -4.44 -6.52 8.94
N VAL A 154 -3.17 -6.83 8.64
CA VAL A 154 -2.31 -7.55 9.57
C VAL A 154 -1.87 -6.67 10.74
N LEU A 155 -1.42 -5.44 10.45
CA LEU A 155 -0.93 -4.51 11.46
C LEU A 155 -2.05 -3.81 12.22
N GLY A 156 -3.28 -3.77 11.68
CA GLY A 156 -4.47 -3.35 12.43
C GLY A 156 -4.78 -4.26 13.62
N MET A 157 -4.18 -5.45 13.69
CA MET A 157 -4.27 -6.37 14.83
C MET A 157 -3.03 -6.26 15.72
N ASP A 158 -3.22 -6.29 17.05
CA ASP A 158 -2.12 -6.32 18.02
C ASP A 158 -1.17 -7.52 17.78
N GLN A 159 -1.71 -8.65 17.32
CA GLN A 159 -0.95 -9.85 17.00
C GLN A 159 0.04 -9.62 15.86
N GLY A 160 -0.31 -8.82 14.84
CA GLY A 160 0.58 -8.49 13.74
C GLY A 160 1.77 -7.65 14.19
N VAL A 161 1.51 -6.66 15.04
CA VAL A 161 2.57 -5.84 15.65
C VAL A 161 3.46 -6.70 16.54
N ASN A 162 2.87 -7.56 17.38
CA ASN A 162 3.62 -8.45 18.26
C ASN A 162 4.47 -9.47 17.49
N ALA A 163 4.01 -9.95 16.33
CA ALA A 163 4.79 -10.84 15.47
C ALA A 163 6.09 -10.18 14.99
N ILE A 164 6.05 -8.90 14.60
CA ILE A 164 7.25 -8.12 14.27
C ILE A 164 8.14 -7.96 15.49
N LEU A 165 7.57 -7.57 16.63
CA LEU A 165 8.33 -7.34 17.85
C LEU A 165 9.02 -8.60 18.39
N GLU A 166 8.50 -9.79 18.09
CA GLU A 166 9.13 -11.08 18.39
C GLU A 166 10.44 -11.30 17.60
N LYS A 167 10.58 -10.66 16.43
CA LYS A 167 11.80 -10.76 15.59
C LYS A 167 12.91 -9.81 16.03
N LEU A 168 12.63 -8.86 16.91
CA LEU A 168 13.61 -7.85 17.33
C LEU A 168 14.49 -8.40 18.46
N THR A 169 15.81 -8.23 18.29
CA THR A 169 16.76 -8.39 19.38
C THR A 169 16.69 -7.15 20.28
N ASN A 170 16.60 -7.35 21.59
CA ASN A 170 16.40 -6.28 22.58
C ASN A 170 15.11 -5.48 22.37
N ARG A 171 13.95 -6.14 22.54
CA ARG A 171 12.62 -5.54 22.47
C ARG A 171 12.47 -4.36 23.45
N ALA A 172 12.83 -3.18 22.98
CA ALA A 172 12.69 -1.93 23.72
C ALA A 172 11.21 -1.56 23.82
N THR A 173 10.82 -0.93 24.93
CA THR A 173 9.46 -0.41 25.10
C THR A 173 9.13 0.63 24.03
N ALA A 174 10.13 1.36 23.54
CA ALA A 174 10.00 2.40 22.52
C ALA A 174 10.91 2.09 21.32
N PRO A 175 10.55 2.50 20.09
CA PRO A 175 11.44 2.49 18.95
C PRO A 175 12.75 3.24 19.23
N THR A 176 13.86 2.59 18.92
CA THR A 176 15.22 3.15 18.90
C THR A 176 15.81 2.98 17.51
N ALA A 177 16.86 3.74 17.19
CA ALA A 177 17.53 3.65 15.89
C ALA A 177 17.91 2.20 15.52
N ASP A 178 18.44 1.43 16.47
CA ASP A 178 18.81 0.03 16.26
C ASP A 178 17.60 -0.85 15.93
N THR A 179 16.56 -0.79 16.76
CA THR A 179 15.34 -1.58 16.54
C THR A 179 14.60 -1.18 15.25
N ILE A 180 14.72 0.08 14.82
CA ILE A 180 14.15 0.55 13.54
C ILE A 180 14.88 -0.08 12.36
N ARG A 181 16.21 -0.12 12.41
CA ARG A 181 17.01 -0.82 11.38
C ARG A 181 16.65 -2.31 11.33
N GLN A 182 16.43 -2.94 12.48
CA GLN A 182 15.98 -4.32 12.56
C GLN A 182 14.59 -4.51 11.90
N VAL A 183 13.59 -3.67 12.21
CA VAL A 183 12.28 -3.73 11.54
C VAL A 183 12.40 -3.51 10.03
N TYR A 184 13.22 -2.55 9.60
CA TYR A 184 13.46 -2.29 8.18
C TYR A 184 14.05 -3.51 7.46
N ALA A 185 15.06 -4.15 8.05
CA ALA A 185 15.74 -5.31 7.51
C ALA A 185 14.84 -6.56 7.39
N LEU A 186 13.71 -6.61 8.11
CA LEU A 186 12.72 -7.68 7.91
C LEU A 186 12.13 -7.64 6.51
N PHE A 187 11.90 -6.44 5.96
CA PHE A 187 11.33 -6.24 4.63
C PHE A 187 12.41 -6.09 3.55
N TYR A 188 13.40 -5.23 3.79
CA TYR A 188 14.48 -4.90 2.86
C TYR A 188 15.68 -5.85 3.04
N ARG A 189 15.57 -7.05 2.45
CA ARG A 189 16.57 -8.11 2.59
C ARG A 189 17.87 -7.73 1.88
N GLY A 190 18.88 -7.36 2.67
CA GLY A 190 20.23 -7.04 2.17
C GLY A 190 20.53 -5.56 2.03
N ASP A 191 19.52 -4.69 2.20
CA ASP A 191 19.73 -3.24 2.20
C ASP A 191 19.75 -2.69 3.63
N GLU A 192 20.68 -1.77 3.87
CA GLU A 192 20.73 -1.03 5.13
C GLU A 192 19.80 0.18 5.07
N ALA A 193 19.06 0.41 6.15
CA ALA A 193 18.25 1.62 6.27
C ALA A 193 19.16 2.85 6.28
N SER A 194 18.99 3.75 5.31
CA SER A 194 19.69 5.03 5.32
C SER A 194 19.39 5.83 6.60
N GLU A 195 20.34 6.65 7.04
CA GLU A 195 20.15 7.52 8.21
C GLU A 195 18.94 8.45 8.06
N LEU A 196 18.61 8.85 6.83
CA LEU A 196 17.40 9.64 6.56
C LEU A 196 16.13 8.87 6.93
N ILE A 197 16.03 7.59 6.54
CA ILE A 197 14.88 6.73 6.85
C ILE A 197 14.79 6.52 8.36
N VAL A 198 15.91 6.18 9.02
CA VAL A 198 15.95 5.95 10.46
C VAL A 198 15.51 7.19 11.23
N ASN A 199 16.05 8.37 10.89
CA ASN A 199 15.69 9.62 11.54
C ASN A 199 14.23 10.01 11.28
N SER A 200 13.71 9.80 10.06
CA SER A 200 12.30 10.09 9.74
C SER A 200 11.35 9.23 10.57
N LEU A 201 11.67 7.93 10.76
CA LEU A 201 10.87 7.03 11.59
C LEU A 201 11.00 7.34 13.09
N LEU A 202 12.16 7.82 13.55
CA LEU A 202 12.32 8.32 14.91
C LEU A 202 11.50 9.61 15.14
N ASP A 203 11.43 10.48 14.15
CA ASP A 203 10.61 11.70 14.25
C ASP A 203 9.12 11.37 14.26
N LEU A 204 8.67 10.35 13.50
CA LEU A 204 7.32 9.80 13.61
C LEU A 204 7.05 9.28 15.04
N ASP A 205 7.96 8.50 15.61
CA ASP A 205 7.83 8.00 16.98
C ASP A 205 7.70 9.14 18.00
N ARG A 206 8.55 10.16 17.90
CA ARG A 206 8.50 11.35 18.76
C ARG A 206 7.19 12.12 18.61
N ALA A 207 6.68 12.25 17.39
CA ALA A 207 5.42 12.94 17.13
C ALA A 207 4.22 12.19 17.74
N LEU A 208 4.22 10.86 17.68
CA LEU A 208 3.19 10.02 18.31
C LEU A 208 3.31 10.02 19.84
N LEU A 209 4.54 9.99 20.38
CA LEU A 209 4.78 10.14 21.81
C LEU A 209 4.25 11.48 22.33
N ALA A 210 4.48 12.57 21.60
CA ALA A 210 3.96 13.89 21.95
C ALA A 210 2.42 13.96 21.97
N LYS A 211 1.75 13.05 21.25
CA LYS A 211 0.29 12.88 21.26
C LYS A 211 -0.20 11.88 22.33
N ASN A 212 0.69 11.40 23.19
CA ASN A 212 0.40 10.36 24.20
C ASN A 212 -0.08 9.02 23.63
N GLU A 213 0.35 8.69 22.41
CA GLU A 213 0.05 7.38 21.83
C GLU A 213 0.73 6.26 22.60
N THR A 214 0.08 5.11 22.67
CA THR A 214 0.64 3.96 23.38
C THR A 214 1.89 3.45 22.66
N PRO A 215 2.82 2.78 23.38
CA PRO A 215 3.96 2.13 22.73
C PRO A 215 3.58 1.18 21.59
N LEU A 216 2.45 0.48 21.72
CA LEU A 216 1.98 -0.45 20.70
C LEU A 216 1.52 0.28 19.42
N GLU A 217 0.80 1.39 19.56
CA GLU A 217 0.38 2.22 18.41
C GLU A 217 1.58 2.83 17.68
N ARG A 218 2.60 3.23 18.44
CA ARG A 218 3.85 3.76 17.87
C ARG A 218 4.58 2.70 17.05
N TRP A 219 4.67 1.47 17.57
CA TRP A 219 5.20 0.34 16.82
C TRP A 219 4.36 -0.02 15.59
N ARG A 220 3.03 0.06 15.72
CA ARG A 220 2.10 -0.16 14.61
C ARG A 220 2.34 0.83 13.48
N ALA A 221 2.37 2.12 13.78
CA ALA A 221 2.60 3.16 12.78
C ALA A 221 3.95 3.00 12.08
N LEU A 222 5.00 2.67 12.83
CA LEU A 222 6.33 2.44 12.29
C LEU A 222 6.37 1.21 11.37
N ALA A 223 5.84 0.09 11.83
CA ALA A 223 5.76 -1.13 11.04
C ALA A 223 4.91 -0.94 9.78
N LEU A 224 3.82 -0.17 9.87
CA LEU A 224 2.95 0.13 8.74
C LEU A 224 3.69 0.93 7.68
N GLN A 225 4.41 1.98 8.09
CA GLN A 225 5.19 2.81 7.18
C GLN A 225 6.27 2.01 6.42
N VAL A 226 6.89 1.02 7.07
CA VAL A 226 7.90 0.16 6.43
C VAL A 226 7.22 -0.87 5.52
N CYS A 227 6.16 -1.53 5.98
CA CYS A 227 5.41 -2.55 5.23
C CYS A 227 4.81 -1.98 3.93
N GLU A 228 4.25 -0.78 4.01
CA GLU A 228 3.60 -0.10 2.88
C GLU A 228 4.58 0.57 1.93
N SER A 229 5.88 0.63 2.23
CA SER A 229 6.86 1.20 1.33
C SER A 229 7.16 0.23 0.17
N PRO A 230 7.16 0.66 -1.11
CA PRO A 230 7.38 -0.26 -2.24
C PRO A 230 8.82 -0.74 -2.41
N GLY A 231 9.79 -0.04 -1.84
CA GLY A 231 11.19 -0.22 -2.21
C GLY A 231 11.72 -1.64 -2.05
N TRP A 232 11.22 -2.40 -1.07
CA TRP A 232 11.68 -3.78 -0.80
C TRP A 232 11.23 -4.80 -1.85
N GLN A 233 10.29 -4.41 -2.73
CA GLN A 233 9.79 -5.26 -3.80
C GLN A 233 10.59 -5.14 -5.10
N LEU A 234 11.37 -4.07 -5.24
CA LEU A 234 12.07 -3.74 -6.48
C LEU A 234 13.33 -4.61 -6.62
N GLN A 235 13.60 -5.09 -7.84
CA GLN A 235 14.81 -5.85 -8.20
C GLN A 235 15.68 -5.08 -9.19
#